data_AF-K1S0T0-F1
#
_entry.id   AF-K1S0T0-F1
#
_cell.length_a   1.000
_cell.length_b   1.000
_cell.length_c   1.000
_cell.angle_alpha   90.00
_cell.angle_beta   90.00
_cell.angle_gamma   90.00
#
_symmetry.space_group_name_H-M   'P 1'
#
loop_
_entity.id
_entity.type
_entity.pdbx_description
1 polymer ?
#
loop_
_entity_poly.entity_id
_entity_poly.type
_entity_poly.pdbx_seq_one_letter_code
_entity_poly.pdbx_strand_id
1 'polypeptide(L)'
;MIVAANKADLLPPDSDNLERLKAHVEAQGYEFYVISAATTQGTRELMKTIAGKLAALPPVTIYEPEYVKPLAEAGDANDLRIERYDDLWVVSGQWLQKLLNDINFDDYESRMYFDRQLRKSGLFDRLEEQGIEDGDTVSIYDFEFDYTK
;
A
#
# COMPACT_ATOMS: atom_id res chain seq x y z
N MET A 1 8.31 -18.82 -23.68
CA MET A 1 7.36 -19.27 -22.62
C MET A 1 7.52 -20.77 -22.46
N ILE A 2 7.46 -21.28 -21.23
CA ILE A 2 7.55 -22.72 -20.95
C ILE A 2 6.17 -23.23 -20.59
N VAL A 3 5.75 -24.35 -21.18
CA VAL A 3 4.50 -25.04 -20.87
C VAL A 3 4.83 -26.42 -20.31
N ALA A 4 4.32 -26.72 -19.12
CA ALA A 4 4.49 -28.02 -18.47
C ALA A 4 3.14 -28.73 -18.34
N ALA A 5 2.96 -29.83 -19.07
CA ALA A 5 1.83 -30.74 -18.91
C ALA A 5 2.03 -31.60 -17.67
N ASN A 6 1.32 -31.26 -16.59
CA ASN A 6 1.39 -31.96 -15.32
C ASN A 6 0.36 -33.10 -15.23
N LYS A 7 0.59 -34.04 -14.30
CA LYS A 7 -0.23 -35.24 -14.04
C LYS A 7 -0.21 -36.27 -15.18
N ALA A 8 0.89 -36.37 -15.90
CA ALA A 8 1.03 -37.33 -17.00
C ALA A 8 0.87 -38.79 -16.56
N ASP A 9 1.08 -39.09 -15.28
CA ASP A 9 0.87 -40.39 -14.65
C ASP A 9 -0.59 -40.85 -14.63
N LEU A 10 -1.56 -39.94 -14.74
CA LEU A 10 -2.99 -40.26 -14.72
C LEU A 10 -3.56 -40.55 -16.11
N LEU A 11 -2.75 -40.45 -17.16
CA LEU A 11 -3.23 -40.64 -18.52
C LEU A 11 -3.47 -42.13 -18.82
N PRO A 12 -4.59 -42.45 -19.49
CA PRO A 12 -4.78 -43.80 -20.03
C PRO A 12 -3.65 -44.17 -21.00
N PRO A 13 -3.22 -45.45 -21.07
CA PRO A 13 -2.16 -45.89 -21.98
C PRO A 13 -2.41 -45.55 -23.45
N ASP A 14 -3.68 -45.49 -23.88
CA ASP A 14 -4.09 -45.23 -25.27
C ASP A 14 -4.48 -43.76 -25.52
N SER A 15 -4.23 -42.86 -24.58
CA SER A 15 -4.60 -41.45 -24.70
C SER A 15 -3.61 -40.67 -25.59
N ASP A 16 -4.13 -39.94 -26.59
CA ASP A 16 -3.38 -39.05 -27.48
C ASP A 16 -3.27 -37.58 -26.98
N ASN A 17 -3.73 -37.33 -25.75
CA ASN A 17 -3.83 -35.98 -25.19
C ASN A 17 -2.48 -35.25 -25.12
N LEU A 18 -1.38 -35.95 -24.83
CA LEU A 18 -0.05 -35.33 -24.78
C LEU A 18 0.44 -34.96 -26.17
N GLU A 19 0.22 -35.80 -27.18
CA GLU A 19 0.58 -35.51 -28.57
C GLU A 19 -0.19 -34.29 -29.08
N ARG A 20 -1.51 -34.25 -28.85
CA ARG A 20 -2.36 -33.12 -29.21
C ARG A 20 -1.91 -31.82 -28.55
N LEU A 21 -1.64 -31.87 -27.24
CA LEU A 21 -1.20 -30.69 -26.49
C LEU A 21 0.19 -30.24 -26.92
N LYS A 22 1.12 -31.17 -27.11
CA LYS A 22 2.47 -30.89 -27.60
C LYS A 22 2.44 -30.20 -28.96
N ALA A 23 1.68 -30.74 -29.91
CA ALA A 23 1.55 -30.17 -31.25
C ALA A 23 1.00 -28.73 -31.20
N HIS A 24 0.00 -28.47 -30.36
CA HIS A 24 -0.57 -27.13 -30.19
C HIS A 24 0.41 -26.12 -29.56
N VAL A 25 1.19 -26.57 -28.56
CA VAL A 25 2.17 -25.74 -27.85
C VAL A 25 3.38 -25.43 -28.73
N GLU A 26 3.92 -26.43 -29.42
CA GLU A 26 5.07 -26.28 -30.31
C GLU A 26 4.72 -25.44 -31.56
N ALA A 27 3.48 -25.55 -32.08
CA ALA A 27 3.00 -24.69 -33.16
C ALA A 27 2.98 -23.19 -32.78
N GLN A 28 2.94 -22.87 -31.48
CA GLN A 28 3.04 -21.50 -30.96
C GLN A 28 4.48 -21.09 -30.62
N GLY A 29 5.46 -21.96 -30.87
CA GLY A 29 6.87 -21.71 -30.59
C GLY A 29 7.23 -21.79 -29.10
N TYR A 30 6.42 -22.49 -28.30
CA TYR A 30 6.67 -22.66 -26.88
C TYR A 30 7.37 -24.00 -26.57
N GLU A 31 8.20 -23.99 -25.53
CA GLU A 31 8.85 -25.21 -25.05
C GLU A 31 7.87 -26.04 -24.24
N PHE A 32 7.80 -27.33 -24.55
CA PHE A 32 6.85 -28.27 -23.94
C PHE A 32 7.55 -29.31 -23.07
N TYR A 33 7.07 -29.46 -21.83
CA TYR A 33 7.58 -30.43 -20.87
C TYR A 33 6.45 -31.32 -20.36
N VAL A 34 6.72 -32.62 -20.25
CA VAL A 34 5.80 -33.57 -19.62
C VAL A 34 6.32 -33.87 -18.23
N ILE A 35 5.48 -33.66 -17.21
CA ILE A 35 5.85 -33.89 -15.82
C ILE A 35 4.77 -34.67 -15.07
N SER A 36 5.19 -35.31 -14.00
CA SER A 36 4.31 -35.68 -12.90
C SER A 36 4.94 -35.22 -11.61
N ALA A 37 4.28 -34.24 -10.97
CA ALA A 37 4.72 -33.78 -9.64
C ALA A 37 4.62 -34.90 -8.59
N ALA A 38 3.60 -35.76 -8.70
CA ALA A 38 3.37 -36.85 -7.76
C ALA A 38 4.48 -37.93 -7.81
N THR A 39 4.98 -38.25 -9.00
CA THR A 39 6.08 -39.22 -9.17
C THR A 39 7.45 -38.56 -9.29
N THR A 40 7.51 -37.22 -9.24
CA THR A 40 8.68 -36.38 -9.52
C THR A 40 9.25 -36.47 -10.95
N GLN A 41 8.63 -37.25 -11.84
CA GLN A 41 9.05 -37.39 -13.23
C GLN A 41 9.08 -36.03 -13.95
N GLY A 42 10.17 -35.75 -14.66
CA GLY A 42 10.35 -34.54 -15.47
C GLY A 42 10.58 -33.23 -14.68
N THR A 43 10.28 -33.21 -13.38
CA THR A 43 10.39 -32.00 -12.54
C THR A 43 11.82 -31.45 -12.45
N ARG A 44 12.81 -32.32 -12.32
CA ARG A 44 14.22 -31.91 -12.20
C ARG A 44 14.74 -31.25 -13.47
N GLU A 45 14.33 -31.75 -14.63
CA GLU A 45 14.73 -31.21 -15.93
C GLU A 45 14.06 -29.86 -16.20
N LEU A 46 12.77 -29.74 -15.87
CA LEU A 46 12.04 -28.48 -15.93
C LEU A 46 12.70 -27.41 -15.05
N MET A 47 13.02 -27.75 -13.80
CA MET A 47 13.68 -26.81 -12.86
C MET A 47 15.05 -26.38 -13.35
N LYS A 48 15.87 -27.30 -13.88
CA LYS A 48 17.18 -26.95 -14.45
C LYS A 48 17.05 -25.99 -15.63
N THR A 49 16.08 -26.23 -16.51
CA THR A 49 15.82 -25.37 -17.66
C THR A 49 15.43 -23.96 -17.21
N ILE A 50 14.48 -23.86 -16.26
CA ILE A 50 14.03 -22.57 -15.70
C ILE A 50 15.21 -21.83 -15.06
N ALA A 51 15.99 -22.52 -14.23
CA ALA A 51 17.17 -21.93 -13.59
C ALA A 51 18.19 -21.41 -14.61
N GLY A 52 18.45 -22.17 -15.67
CA GLY A 52 19.34 -21.74 -16.76
C GLY A 52 18.83 -20.49 -17.49
N LYS A 53 17.52 -20.40 -17.75
CA LYS A 53 16.93 -19.19 -18.37
C LYS A 53 16.95 -17.99 -17.44
N LEU A 54 16.67 -18.17 -16.15
CA LEU A 54 16.75 -17.11 -15.15
C LEU A 54 18.18 -16.57 -15.03
N ALA A 55 19.19 -17.45 -15.05
CA ALA A 55 20.59 -17.07 -14.98
C ALA A 55 21.07 -16.27 -16.21
N ALA A 56 20.37 -16.38 -17.34
CA ALA A 56 20.68 -15.65 -18.57
C ALA A 56 19.95 -14.30 -18.67
N LEU A 57 19.08 -13.97 -17.72
CA LEU A 57 18.41 -12.67 -17.69
C LEU A 57 19.44 -11.56 -17.37
N PRO A 58 19.25 -10.35 -17.92
CA PRO A 58 20.06 -9.20 -17.53
C PRO A 58 19.93 -8.96 -16.01
N PRO A 59 20.96 -8.37 -15.37
CA PRO A 59 20.92 -8.06 -13.95
C PRO A 59 19.66 -7.24 -13.63
N VAL A 60 18.97 -7.63 -12.55
CA VAL A 60 17.75 -6.95 -12.08
C VAL A 60 18.09 -5.49 -11.82
N THR A 61 17.37 -4.57 -12.44
CA THR A 61 17.45 -3.15 -12.11
C THR A 61 16.90 -2.97 -10.70
N ILE A 62 17.78 -2.76 -9.73
CA ILE A 62 17.40 -2.44 -8.36
C ILE A 62 16.96 -0.98 -8.38
N TYR A 63 15.65 -0.75 -8.31
CA TYR A 63 15.12 0.57 -8.01
C TYR A 63 15.31 0.79 -6.51
N GLU A 64 16.01 1.85 -6.13
CA GLU A 64 16.02 2.27 -4.73
C GLU A 64 14.58 2.60 -4.32
N PRO A 65 14.11 2.16 -3.14
CA PRO A 65 12.79 2.55 -2.66
C PRO A 65 12.73 4.07 -2.66
N GLU A 66 11.79 4.62 -3.43
CA GLU A 66 11.52 6.05 -3.43
C GLU A 66 11.18 6.44 -1.99
N TYR A 67 11.97 7.33 -1.39
CA TYR A 67 11.83 7.69 0.01
C TYR A 67 10.44 8.28 0.24
N VAL A 68 9.54 7.48 0.82
CA VAL A 68 8.24 7.98 1.28
C VAL A 68 8.49 8.69 2.61
N LYS A 69 8.44 10.01 2.60
CA LYS A 69 8.53 10.82 3.81
C LYS A 69 7.43 10.34 4.79
N PRO A 70 7.77 9.92 6.02
CA PRO A 70 6.77 9.60 7.02
C PRO A 70 5.87 10.82 7.25
N LEU A 71 4.55 10.60 7.30
CA LEU A 71 3.61 11.65 7.67
C LEU A 71 4.00 12.19 9.05
N ALA A 72 4.00 13.51 9.20
CA ALA A 72 4.23 14.12 10.50
C ALA A 72 3.19 13.61 11.52
N GLU A 73 3.65 13.09 12.64
CA GLU A 73 2.75 12.76 13.76
C GLU A 73 2.43 14.01 14.57
N ALA A 74 1.26 14.00 15.21
CA ALA A 74 0.91 15.04 16.17
C ALA A 74 1.94 15.12 17.31
N GLY A 75 2.30 16.36 17.65
CA GLY A 75 3.01 16.68 18.88
C GLY A 75 2.04 16.82 20.07
N ASP A 76 2.52 17.40 21.16
CA ASP A 76 1.71 17.66 22.34
C ASP A 76 0.86 18.94 22.14
N ALA A 77 -0.41 18.92 22.58
CA ALA A 77 -1.25 20.12 22.55
C ALA A 77 -0.70 21.25 23.41
N ASN A 78 0.12 20.99 24.43
CA ASN A 78 0.78 22.00 25.25
C ASN A 78 1.77 22.87 24.46
N ASP A 79 2.32 22.36 23.36
CA ASP A 79 3.21 23.10 22.47
C ASP A 79 2.46 24.06 21.52
N LEU A 80 1.12 24.00 21.53
CA LEU A 80 0.28 24.87 20.71
C LEU A 80 0.00 26.21 21.41
N ARG A 81 -0.16 27.25 20.61
CA ARG A 81 -0.69 28.54 21.04
C ARG A 81 -2.15 28.62 20.57
N ILE A 82 -3.04 28.90 21.50
CA ILE A 82 -4.48 29.07 21.28
C ILE A 82 -4.83 30.51 21.63
N GLU A 83 -5.45 31.21 20.69
CA GLU A 83 -5.96 32.58 20.87
C GLU A 83 -7.45 32.60 20.57
N ARG A 84 -8.24 33.23 21.44
CA ARG A 84 -9.68 33.35 21.27
C ARG A 84 -10.04 34.76 20.83
N TYR A 85 -10.86 34.87 19.80
CA TYR A 85 -11.46 36.09 19.28
C TYR A 85 -12.97 35.85 19.16
N ASP A 86 -13.73 36.21 20.19
CA ASP A 86 -15.17 35.93 20.29
C ASP A 86 -15.53 34.43 20.14
N ASP A 87 -16.09 34.05 18.99
CA ASP A 87 -16.46 32.68 18.57
C ASP A 87 -15.37 31.98 17.73
N LEU A 88 -14.27 32.67 17.44
CA LEU A 88 -13.14 32.15 16.67
C LEU A 88 -11.97 31.75 17.57
N TRP A 89 -11.53 30.50 17.42
CA TRP A 89 -10.39 29.91 18.12
C TRP A 89 -9.22 29.69 17.17
N VAL A 90 -8.22 30.55 17.22
CA VAL A 90 -7.03 30.47 16.37
C VAL A 90 -5.96 29.62 17.06
N VAL A 91 -5.61 28.50 16.43
CA VAL A 91 -4.64 27.53 16.95
C VAL A 91 -3.42 27.49 16.03
N SER A 92 -2.23 27.65 16.61
CA SER A 92 -0.97 27.63 15.86
C SER A 92 0.12 26.86 16.60
N GLY A 93 1.04 26.25 15.85
CA GLY A 93 2.16 25.51 16.43
C GLY A 93 3.04 24.86 15.37
N GLN A 94 4.32 24.66 15.69
CA GLN A 94 5.31 24.21 14.72
C GLN A 94 5.01 22.81 14.15
N TRP A 95 4.55 21.89 14.99
CA TRP A 95 4.19 20.53 14.56
C TRP A 95 2.86 20.54 13.79
N LEU A 96 1.92 21.41 14.17
CA LEU A 96 0.62 21.55 13.53
C LEU A 96 0.77 22.06 12.09
N GLN A 97 1.68 23.02 11.87
CA GLN A 97 2.03 23.50 10.53
C GLN A 97 2.60 22.38 9.64
N LYS A 98 3.49 21.55 10.20
CA LYS A 98 4.08 20.42 9.47
C LYS A 98 3.06 19.37 9.12
N LEU A 99 2.19 19.03 10.07
CA LEU A 99 1.08 18.10 9.88
C LEU A 99 0.20 18.60 8.73
N LEU A 100 -0.26 19.85 8.79
CA LEU A 100 -1.15 20.43 7.80
C LEU A 100 -0.56 20.42 6.37
N ASN A 101 0.74 20.67 6.23
CA ASN A 101 1.45 20.59 4.94
C ASN A 101 1.50 19.18 4.33
N ASP A 102 1.39 18.13 5.15
CA ASP A 102 1.42 16.74 4.71
C ASP A 102 0.01 16.19 4.44
N ILE A 103 -1.06 16.96 4.67
CA ILE A 103 -2.45 16.55 4.45
C ILE A 103 -2.97 16.99 3.08
N ASN A 104 -3.52 16.05 2.32
CA ASN A 104 -4.36 16.35 1.16
C ASN A 104 -5.83 16.48 1.60
N PHE A 105 -6.36 17.70 1.65
CA PHE A 105 -7.75 17.92 2.09
C PHE A 105 -8.81 17.49 1.07
N ASP A 106 -8.46 17.22 -0.20
CA ASP A 106 -9.42 16.65 -1.15
C ASP A 106 -9.69 15.17 -0.85
N ASP A 107 -8.71 14.47 -0.26
CA ASP A 107 -8.81 13.07 0.11
C ASP A 107 -9.51 12.87 1.46
N TYR A 108 -10.48 11.96 1.50
CA TYR A 108 -11.26 11.70 2.72
C TYR A 108 -10.43 11.01 3.81
N GLU A 109 -9.57 10.07 3.44
CA GLU A 109 -8.75 9.34 4.41
C GLU A 109 -7.72 10.25 5.07
N SER A 110 -7.11 11.16 4.30
CA SER A 110 -6.17 12.18 4.76
C SER A 110 -6.83 13.16 5.75
N ARG A 111 -8.06 13.61 5.47
CA ARG A 111 -8.85 14.43 6.41
C ARG A 111 -9.15 13.69 7.71
N MET A 112 -9.56 12.43 7.62
CA MET A 112 -9.79 11.60 8.81
C MET A 112 -8.50 11.35 9.60
N TYR A 113 -7.36 11.24 8.92
CA TYR A 113 -6.07 11.14 9.60
C TYR A 113 -5.73 12.44 10.35
N PHE A 114 -5.93 13.60 9.74
CA PHE A 114 -5.73 14.90 10.38
C PHE A 114 -6.56 15.06 11.66
N ASP A 115 -7.87 14.82 11.59
CA ASP A 115 -8.76 14.86 12.77
C ASP A 115 -8.29 13.91 13.88
N ARG A 116 -7.91 12.67 13.53
CA ARG A 116 -7.36 11.71 14.50
C ARG A 116 -6.09 12.22 15.16
N GLN A 117 -5.20 12.89 14.42
CA GLN A 117 -3.98 13.47 14.98
C GLN A 117 -4.29 14.61 15.96
N LEU A 118 -5.25 15.50 15.63
CA LEU A 118 -5.70 16.56 16.55
C LEU A 118 -6.34 16.02 17.83
N ARG A 119 -7.14 14.96 17.72
CA ARG A 119 -7.71 14.27 18.90
C ARG A 119 -6.61 13.62 19.74
N LYS A 120 -5.67 12.93 19.08
CA LYS A 120 -4.55 12.27 19.76
C LYS A 120 -3.62 13.26 20.47
N SER A 121 -3.47 14.49 19.95
CA SER A 121 -2.64 15.51 20.60
C SER A 121 -3.24 16.07 21.88
N GLY A 122 -4.54 15.85 22.13
CA GLY A 122 -5.27 16.50 23.23
C GLY A 122 -5.67 17.94 22.92
N LEU A 123 -5.70 18.36 21.64
CA LEU A 123 -6.07 19.74 21.28
C LEU A 123 -7.50 20.06 21.74
N PHE A 124 -8.44 19.16 21.46
CA PHE A 124 -9.84 19.38 21.80
C PHE A 124 -10.07 19.44 23.31
N ASP A 125 -9.42 18.56 24.09
CA ASP A 125 -9.49 18.61 25.56
C ASP A 125 -9.05 19.99 26.08
N ARG A 126 -7.97 20.54 25.51
CA ARG A 126 -7.45 21.86 25.88
C ARG A 126 -8.36 23.02 25.45
N LEU A 127 -9.05 22.88 24.31
CA LEU A 127 -10.06 23.85 23.87
C LEU A 127 -11.29 23.81 24.79
N GLU A 128 -11.74 22.62 25.19
CA GLU A 128 -12.84 22.44 26.16
C GLU A 128 -12.50 23.04 27.52
N GLU A 129 -11.27 22.84 28.02
CA GLU A 129 -10.78 23.46 29.26
C GLU A 129 -10.77 24.99 29.20
N GLN A 130 -10.60 25.57 28.00
CA GLN A 130 -10.66 27.02 27.80
C GLN A 130 -12.08 27.53 27.51
N GLY A 131 -13.05 26.64 27.33
CA GLY A 131 -14.46 26.96 27.15
C GLY A 131 -14.88 27.22 25.71
N ILE A 132 -14.39 26.40 24.77
CA ILE A 132 -15.00 26.28 23.43
C ILE A 132 -16.41 25.70 23.55
N GLU A 133 -17.35 26.20 22.75
CA GLU A 133 -18.74 25.73 22.71
C GLU A 133 -19.07 25.08 21.36
N ASP A 134 -20.12 24.25 21.33
CA ASP A 134 -20.60 23.66 20.06
C ASP A 134 -21.03 24.79 19.09
N GLY A 135 -20.48 24.76 17.89
CA GLY A 135 -20.70 25.79 16.87
C GLY A 135 -19.67 26.92 16.87
N ASP A 136 -18.75 26.98 17.82
CA ASP A 136 -17.57 27.86 17.73
C ASP A 136 -16.67 27.42 16.55
N THR A 137 -16.02 28.37 15.89
CA THR A 137 -15.12 28.07 14.76
C THR A 137 -13.69 27.91 15.25
N VAL A 138 -13.03 26.82 14.87
CA VAL A 138 -11.60 26.60 15.08
C VAL A 138 -10.87 26.91 13.78
N SER A 139 -9.93 27.86 13.83
CA SER A 139 -9.04 28.22 12.73
C SER A 139 -7.62 27.71 13.00
N ILE A 140 -7.08 26.95 12.06
CA ILE A 140 -5.71 26.46 12.04
C ILE A 140 -5.07 26.94 10.74
N TYR A 141 -4.33 28.04 10.82
CA TYR A 141 -3.82 28.75 9.65
C TYR A 141 -4.97 29.13 8.68
N ASP A 142 -4.99 28.59 7.47
CA ASP A 142 -6.05 28.86 6.47
C ASP A 142 -7.15 27.77 6.46
N PHE A 143 -7.13 26.85 7.43
CA PHE A 143 -8.13 25.80 7.57
C PHE A 143 -9.07 26.09 8.73
N GLU A 144 -10.36 26.18 8.44
CA GLU A 144 -11.42 26.48 9.41
C GLU A 144 -12.44 25.35 9.46
N PHE A 145 -12.92 25.04 10.65
CA PHE A 145 -14.01 24.10 10.86
C PHE A 145 -14.79 24.43 12.12
N ASP A 146 -16.06 24.06 12.15
CA ASP A 146 -16.91 24.24 13.31
C ASP A 146 -16.63 23.13 14.33
N TYR A 147 -16.51 23.52 15.60
CA TYR A 147 -16.40 22.57 16.69
C TYR A 147 -17.74 21.89 16.94
N THR A 148 -17.70 20.57 17.08
CA THR A 148 -18.83 19.76 17.53
C THR A 148 -18.29 18.65 18.42
N LYS A 149 -18.88 18.52 19.61
CA LYS A 149 -18.51 17.52 20.60
C LYS A 149 -18.74 16.08 20.13
#